data_AF-A0A2G8JD61-F1
#
_entry.id   AF-A0A2G8JD61-F1
#
_cell.length_a   1.000
_cell.length_b   1.000
_cell.length_c   1.000
_cell.angle_alpha   90.00
_cell.angle_beta   90.00
_cell.angle_gamma   90.00
#
_symmetry.space_group_name_H-M   'P 1'
#
loop_
_entity.id
_entity.type
_entity.pdbx_description
1 polymer ?
#
loop_
_entity_poly.entity_id
_entity_poly.type
_entity_poly.pdbx_seq_one_letter_code
_entity_poly.pdbx_strand_id
1 'polypeptide(L)'
;MASSFYVTLPSNASPEIYPDNTLTHYRVKLPQPISLEGQWEVGLTEILYPHQWYNIDEDCKYTYTVNGHQWWTKPLTPGFYRDPSTLLELLETNYVEEIRYRLDRQNGLISIQLAEGAQVKFEGRLAEILGFPSTSTVTSSSTINHPFDLKHIHHMFVYSDIIEPHAVGTPKCLLSVL
;
A
#
# COMPACT_ATOMS: atom_id res chain seq x y z
N MET A 1 0.76 11.56 -44.12
CA MET A 1 1.62 11.18 -42.98
C MET A 1 0.70 10.61 -41.92
N ALA A 2 1.03 9.47 -41.31
CA ALA A 2 0.21 8.93 -40.22
C ALA A 2 0.37 9.86 -39.00
N SER A 3 -0.70 10.55 -38.62
CA SER A 3 -0.72 11.39 -37.41
C SER A 3 -0.98 10.49 -36.20
N SER A 4 0.02 10.28 -35.36
CA SER A 4 -0.16 9.72 -34.03
C SER A 4 -0.28 10.84 -33.00
N PHE A 5 -1.06 10.61 -31.96
CA PHE A 5 -1.21 11.53 -30.83
C PHE A 5 -1.49 10.73 -29.55
N TYR A 6 -1.33 11.38 -28.41
CA TYR A 6 -1.60 10.80 -27.10
C TYR A 6 -2.86 11.43 -26.50
N VAL A 7 -3.62 10.63 -25.75
CA VAL A 7 -4.75 11.09 -24.96
C VAL A 7 -4.55 10.62 -23.53
N THR A 8 -4.60 11.54 -22.58
CA THR A 8 -4.61 11.23 -21.15
C THR A 8 -6.05 11.15 -20.66
N LEU A 9 -6.43 10.01 -20.09
CA LEU A 9 -7.79 9.73 -19.63
C LEU A 9 -7.79 9.49 -18.11
N PRO A 10 -7.80 10.53 -17.27
CA PRO A 10 -7.83 10.36 -15.83
C PRO A 10 -9.20 9.86 -15.37
N SER A 11 -9.21 8.87 -14.47
CA SER A 11 -10.44 8.21 -14.01
C SER A 11 -11.37 9.09 -13.16
N ASN A 12 -10.86 10.20 -12.63
CA ASN A 12 -11.61 11.17 -11.82
C ASN A 12 -12.06 12.41 -12.60
N ALA A 13 -11.95 12.42 -13.94
CA ALA A 13 -12.43 13.54 -14.74
C ALA A 13 -13.94 13.49 -15.00
N SER A 14 -14.47 14.66 -15.37
CA SER A 14 -15.87 14.84 -15.80
C SER A 14 -16.95 14.44 -14.77
N PRO A 15 -16.78 14.67 -13.45
CA PRO A 15 -17.75 14.23 -12.44
C PRO A 15 -19.14 14.89 -12.62
N GLU A 16 -19.19 16.12 -13.13
CA GLU A 16 -20.45 16.84 -13.37
C GLU A 16 -21.24 16.29 -14.57
N ILE A 17 -20.58 15.57 -15.48
CA ILE A 17 -21.16 15.12 -16.76
C ILE A 17 -21.42 13.61 -16.73
N TYR A 18 -20.54 12.87 -16.08
CA TYR A 18 -20.64 11.43 -15.89
C TYR A 18 -20.60 11.12 -14.39
N PRO A 19 -21.68 11.42 -13.64
CA PRO A 19 -21.72 11.25 -12.19
C PRO A 19 -21.62 9.78 -11.75
N ASP A 20 -21.97 8.84 -12.64
CA ASP A 20 -21.91 7.40 -12.40
C ASP A 20 -20.51 6.78 -12.68
N ASN A 21 -19.51 7.60 -13.02
CA ASN A 21 -18.13 7.13 -13.20
C ASN A 21 -17.62 6.48 -11.91
N THR A 22 -16.95 5.34 -12.05
CA THR A 22 -16.16 4.70 -10.99
C THR A 22 -14.67 4.71 -11.36
N LEU A 23 -13.78 4.44 -10.40
CA LEU A 23 -12.34 4.38 -10.65
C LEU A 23 -11.95 3.36 -11.73
N THR A 24 -12.72 2.28 -11.89
CA THR A 24 -12.46 1.18 -12.83
C THR A 24 -13.36 1.20 -14.06
N HIS A 25 -14.38 2.05 -14.09
CA HIS A 25 -15.28 2.21 -15.23
C HIS A 25 -15.69 3.68 -15.36
N TYR A 26 -15.07 4.39 -16.29
CA TYR A 26 -15.24 5.83 -16.44
C TYR A 26 -15.26 6.28 -17.90
N ARG A 27 -15.85 7.45 -18.12
CA ARG A 27 -15.80 8.20 -19.37
C ARG A 27 -15.25 9.60 -19.11
N VAL A 28 -14.44 10.10 -20.05
CA VAL A 28 -13.87 11.45 -19.98
C VAL A 28 -14.41 12.27 -21.13
N LYS A 29 -14.94 13.47 -20.83
CA LYS A 29 -15.29 14.42 -21.87
C LYS A 29 -14.01 15.11 -22.35
N LEU A 30 -13.65 14.87 -23.61
CA LEU A 30 -12.53 15.55 -24.24
C LEU A 30 -12.89 17.00 -24.55
N PRO A 31 -11.91 17.93 -24.48
CA PRO A 31 -12.15 19.35 -24.80
C PRO A 31 -12.51 19.56 -26.27
N GLN A 32 -11.99 18.71 -27.16
CA GLN A 32 -12.30 18.71 -28.58
C GLN A 32 -12.58 17.28 -29.06
N PRO A 33 -13.56 17.09 -29.96
CA PRO A 33 -13.76 15.80 -30.62
C PRO A 33 -12.52 15.40 -31.41
N ILE A 34 -12.16 14.12 -31.32
CA ILE A 34 -11.09 13.53 -32.11
C ILE A 34 -11.73 12.92 -33.37
N SER A 35 -11.27 13.33 -34.55
CA SER A 35 -11.69 12.73 -35.81
C SER A 35 -10.67 11.65 -36.21
N LEU A 36 -11.13 10.41 -36.33
CA LEU A 36 -10.33 9.28 -36.80
C LEU A 36 -10.82 8.89 -38.19
N GLU A 37 -9.95 9.00 -39.20
CA GLU A 37 -10.27 8.69 -40.59
C GLU A 37 -9.59 7.38 -41.02
N GLY A 38 -10.30 6.53 -41.78
CA GLY A 38 -9.76 5.26 -42.27
C GLY A 38 -9.62 4.20 -41.17
N GLN A 39 -8.59 3.36 -41.31
CA GLN A 39 -8.25 2.35 -40.30
C GLN A 39 -7.35 3.01 -39.24
N TRP A 40 -7.72 2.83 -37.97
CA TRP A 40 -7.00 3.36 -36.84
C TRP A 40 -6.78 2.27 -35.79
N GLU A 41 -5.76 2.46 -34.97
CA GLU A 41 -5.43 1.59 -33.85
C GLU A 41 -5.22 2.46 -32.61
N VAL A 42 -5.59 1.92 -31.45
CA VAL A 42 -5.36 2.54 -30.14
C VAL A 42 -4.61 1.55 -29.30
N GLY A 43 -3.54 2.02 -28.65
CA GLY A 43 -2.78 1.24 -27.69
C GLY A 43 -2.67 1.98 -26.36
N LEU A 44 -2.65 1.22 -25.28
CA LEU A 44 -2.25 1.75 -23.98
C LEU A 44 -0.74 1.96 -23.95
N THR A 45 -0.30 3.16 -23.60
CA THR A 45 1.13 3.51 -23.58
C THR A 45 1.66 3.72 -22.16
N GLU A 46 0.86 4.28 -21.26
CA GLU A 46 1.23 4.53 -19.87
C GLU A 46 0.01 4.42 -18.94
N ILE A 47 0.25 3.96 -17.71
CA ILE A 47 -0.69 4.08 -16.60
C ILE A 47 0.03 4.76 -15.45
N LEU A 48 -0.62 5.77 -14.89
CA LEU A 48 -0.16 6.45 -13.70
C LEU A 48 -1.02 6.05 -12.51
N TYR A 49 -0.38 5.43 -11.52
CA TYR A 49 -1.00 5.07 -10.25
C TYR A 49 -0.23 5.70 -9.09
N PRO A 50 -0.81 6.66 -8.37
CA PRO A 50 -0.10 7.32 -7.28
C PRO A 50 0.03 6.38 -6.07
N HIS A 51 1.24 5.87 -5.83
CA HIS A 51 1.58 5.09 -4.63
C HIS A 51 1.95 6.02 -3.46
N GLN A 52 1.04 6.93 -3.08
CA GLN A 52 1.26 7.89 -1.99
C GLN A 52 0.22 7.82 -0.88
N TRP A 53 -0.58 6.75 -0.83
CA TRP A 53 -1.51 6.58 0.26
C TRP A 53 -0.79 6.28 1.56
N TYR A 54 -1.39 6.73 2.65
CA TYR A 54 -0.85 6.47 3.97
C TYR A 54 -0.79 4.97 4.19
N ASN A 55 0.39 4.49 4.60
CA ASN A 55 0.54 3.13 5.12
C ASN A 55 0.26 3.11 6.62
N ILE A 56 0.39 4.25 7.29
CA ILE A 56 -0.08 4.45 8.66
C ILE A 56 -1.21 5.48 8.63
N ASP A 57 -2.41 5.03 8.96
CA ASP A 57 -3.62 5.86 9.05
C ASP A 57 -4.08 6.00 10.51
N GLU A 58 -5.19 6.70 10.73
CA GLU A 58 -5.75 6.97 12.06
C GLU A 58 -6.22 5.70 12.80
N ASP A 59 -6.45 4.60 12.06
CA ASP A 59 -6.90 3.33 12.61
C ASP A 59 -5.73 2.44 13.08
N CYS A 60 -4.49 2.79 12.71
CA CYS A 60 -3.30 2.08 13.14
C CYS A 60 -3.04 2.28 14.64
N LYS A 61 -3.12 1.18 15.41
CA LYS A 61 -2.95 1.20 16.87
C LYS A 61 -1.71 0.45 17.30
N TYR A 62 -0.86 1.14 18.03
CA TYR A 62 0.26 0.56 18.76
C TYR A 62 0.03 0.72 20.26
N THR A 63 -0.03 -0.40 20.98
CA THR A 63 -0.20 -0.41 22.43
C THR A 63 0.89 -1.24 23.08
N TYR A 64 1.27 -0.86 24.29
CA TYR A 64 2.34 -1.54 25.02
C TYR A 64 2.10 -1.49 26.53
N THR A 65 2.76 -2.39 27.25
CA THR A 65 2.92 -2.39 28.69
C THR A 65 4.35 -2.77 29.04
N VAL A 66 4.89 -2.24 30.14
CA VAL A 66 6.24 -2.59 30.63
C VAL A 66 6.19 -3.42 31.92
N ASN A 67 5.04 -3.46 32.58
CA ASN A 67 4.86 -4.13 33.87
C ASN A 67 3.69 -5.12 33.87
N GLY A 68 3.04 -5.34 32.73
CA GLY A 68 1.88 -6.22 32.58
C GLY A 68 0.58 -5.71 33.17
N HIS A 69 0.59 -4.58 33.90
CA HIS A 69 -0.57 -4.08 34.65
C HIS A 69 -1.28 -2.92 33.96
N GLN A 70 -0.51 -1.98 33.40
CA GLN A 70 -1.05 -0.81 32.74
C GLN A 70 -0.68 -0.84 31.26
N TRP A 71 -1.67 -0.59 30.40
CA TRP A 71 -1.48 -0.49 28.95
C TRP A 71 -1.52 0.96 28.53
N TRP A 72 -0.60 1.33 27.63
CA TRP A 72 -0.55 2.62 26.99
C TRP A 72 -0.76 2.47 25.50
N THR A 73 -1.48 3.42 24.90
CA THR A 73 -1.58 3.55 23.46
C THR A 73 -0.64 4.66 23.02
N LYS A 74 0.29 4.36 22.12
CA LYS A 74 1.12 5.39 21.50
C LYS A 74 0.37 5.95 20.29
N PRO A 75 0.12 7.26 20.20
CA PRO A 75 -0.39 7.85 18.98
C PRO A 75 0.67 7.73 17.88
N LEU A 76 0.27 7.22 16.73
CA LEU A 76 1.11 7.15 15.54
C LEU A 76 0.73 8.31 14.63
N THR A 77 1.73 9.04 14.14
CA THR A 77 1.48 10.11 13.17
C THR A 77 1.08 9.49 11.83
N PRO A 78 -0.12 9.77 11.30
CA PRO A 78 -0.52 9.26 9.99
C PRO A 78 0.41 9.77 8.89
N GLY A 79 0.70 8.93 7.91
CA GLY A 79 1.58 9.30 6.82
C GLY A 79 2.00 8.15 5.94
N PHE A 80 2.82 8.49 4.94
CA PHE A 80 3.47 7.55 4.05
C PHE A 80 4.94 7.38 4.43
N TYR A 81 5.24 6.30 5.13
CA TYR A 81 6.59 5.94 5.55
C TYR A 81 7.26 5.09 4.47
N ARG A 82 8.39 5.55 3.92
CA ARG A 82 9.10 4.87 2.81
C ARG A 82 10.18 3.90 3.27
N ASP A 83 10.77 4.16 4.43
CA ASP A 83 11.85 3.37 4.99
C ASP A 83 11.37 2.66 6.26
N PRO A 84 11.57 1.34 6.39
CA PRO A 84 11.17 0.61 7.58
C PRO A 84 11.83 1.14 8.86
N SER A 85 13.04 1.71 8.78
CA SER A 85 13.70 2.29 9.97
C SER A 85 12.90 3.47 10.51
N THR A 86 12.37 4.35 9.64
CA THR A 86 11.52 5.47 10.06
C THR A 86 10.22 5.01 10.73
N LEU A 87 9.63 3.88 10.30
CA LEU A 87 8.47 3.35 11.02
C LEU A 87 8.88 2.77 12.38
N LEU A 88 10.03 2.10 12.49
CA LEU A 88 10.49 1.58 13.78
C LEU A 88 10.78 2.72 14.77
N GLU A 89 11.36 3.83 14.32
CA GLU A 89 11.50 5.07 15.10
C GLU A 89 10.13 5.58 15.60
N LEU A 90 9.09 5.50 14.76
CA LEU A 90 7.72 5.81 15.18
C LEU A 90 7.17 4.86 16.26
N LEU A 91 7.71 3.64 16.40
CA LEU A 91 7.32 2.69 17.44
C LEU A 91 8.16 2.80 18.72
N GLU A 92 9.34 3.43 18.68
CA GLU A 92 10.21 3.55 19.86
C GLU A 92 9.50 4.21 21.04
N THR A 93 9.48 3.55 22.20
CA THR A 93 8.86 4.11 23.40
C THR A 93 9.90 4.85 24.24
N ASN A 94 9.46 5.56 25.29
CA ASN A 94 10.39 6.09 26.29
C ASN A 94 11.04 4.98 27.15
N TYR A 95 10.66 3.72 26.94
CA TYR A 95 11.11 2.52 27.66
C TYR A 95 12.03 1.67 26.76
N VAL A 96 13.12 2.26 26.27
CA VAL A 96 14.04 1.64 25.29
C VAL A 96 14.87 0.47 25.85
N GLU A 97 14.94 0.36 27.17
CA GLU A 97 15.58 -0.78 27.85
C GLU A 97 14.60 -1.95 28.00
N GLU A 98 13.30 -1.67 28.04
CA GLU A 98 12.23 -2.67 28.20
C GLU A 98 11.68 -3.16 26.86
N ILE A 99 11.60 -2.28 25.86
CA ILE A 99 11.05 -2.58 24.53
C ILE A 99 12.00 -2.04 23.48
N ARG A 100 12.65 -2.95 22.74
CA ARG A 100 13.60 -2.58 21.69
C ARG A 100 13.29 -3.30 20.38
N TYR A 101 13.20 -2.51 19.31
CA TYR A 101 13.02 -3.01 17.96
C TYR A 101 14.36 -3.10 17.24
N ARG A 102 14.53 -4.11 16.39
CA ARG A 102 15.68 -4.24 15.49
C ARG A 102 15.19 -4.68 14.13
N LEU A 103 15.74 -4.08 13.08
CA LEU A 103 15.53 -4.50 11.70
C LEU A 103 16.79 -5.17 11.19
N ASP A 104 16.68 -6.42 10.77
CA ASP A 104 17.70 -7.03 9.93
C ASP A 104 17.51 -6.56 8.48
N ARG A 105 18.41 -5.69 8.02
CA ARG A 105 18.34 -5.10 6.67
C ARG A 105 18.63 -6.11 5.56
N GLN A 106 19.21 -7.28 5.84
CA GLN A 106 19.52 -8.26 4.81
C GLN A 106 18.30 -9.07 4.40
N ASN A 107 17.43 -9.43 5.36
CA ASN A 107 16.24 -10.25 5.12
C ASN A 107 14.92 -9.50 5.37
N GLY A 108 14.97 -8.25 5.87
CA GLY A 108 13.80 -7.43 6.16
C GLY A 108 13.01 -7.88 7.38
N LEU A 109 13.55 -8.75 8.23
CA LEU A 109 12.87 -9.27 9.42
C LEU A 109 13.02 -8.31 10.60
N ILE A 110 11.96 -8.17 11.39
CA ILE A 110 11.97 -7.42 12.64
C ILE A 110 12.21 -8.39 13.81
N SER A 111 13.08 -7.99 14.73
CA SER A 111 13.19 -8.59 16.06
C SER A 111 12.71 -7.61 17.11
N ILE A 112 11.90 -8.10 18.05
CA ILE A 112 11.44 -7.36 19.21
C ILE A 112 12.12 -7.97 20.43
N GLN A 113 12.83 -7.15 21.19
CA GLN A 113 13.39 -7.51 22.49
C GLN A 113 12.52 -6.92 23.58
N LEU A 114 12.10 -7.76 24.51
CA LEU A 114 11.23 -7.42 25.63
C LEU A 114 11.88 -7.82 26.95
N ALA A 115 11.87 -6.90 27.91
CA ALA A 115 12.18 -7.19 29.30
C ALA A 115 11.03 -7.98 29.97
N GLU A 116 11.28 -8.52 31.17
CA GLU A 116 10.27 -9.25 31.93
C GLU A 116 9.06 -8.35 32.25
N GLY A 117 7.86 -8.84 31.97
CA GLY A 117 6.61 -8.08 32.16
C GLY A 117 6.27 -7.11 31.03
N ALA A 118 7.19 -6.85 30.10
CA ALA A 118 6.93 -6.00 28.94
C ALA A 118 6.18 -6.78 27.85
N GLN A 119 5.18 -6.14 27.25
CA GLN A 119 4.40 -6.68 26.15
C GLN A 119 4.04 -5.57 25.17
N VAL A 120 3.93 -5.92 23.89
CA VAL A 120 3.48 -5.01 22.84
C VAL A 120 2.35 -5.65 22.06
N LYS A 121 1.35 -4.86 21.67
CA LYS A 121 0.23 -5.32 20.87
C LYS A 121 0.05 -4.42 19.65
N PHE A 122 -0.07 -5.07 18.51
CA PHE A 122 -0.32 -4.47 17.20
C PHE A 122 -1.68 -4.93 16.70
N GLU A 123 -2.42 -4.02 16.07
CA GLU A 123 -3.76 -4.29 15.54
C GLU A 123 -3.91 -3.75 14.11
N GLY A 124 -4.78 -4.41 13.36
CA GLY A 124 -5.12 -4.08 11.98
C GLY A 124 -3.91 -4.01 11.06
N ARG A 125 -3.91 -2.96 10.25
CA ARG A 125 -2.92 -2.71 9.20
C ARG A 125 -1.49 -2.61 9.72
N LEU A 126 -1.30 -2.03 10.91
CA LEU A 126 0.03 -1.94 11.52
C LEU A 126 0.61 -3.33 11.80
N ALA A 127 -0.20 -4.26 12.29
CA ALA A 127 0.25 -5.62 12.54
C ALA A 127 0.70 -6.29 11.23
N GLU A 128 -0.10 -6.16 10.18
CA GLU A 128 0.17 -6.73 8.85
C GLU A 128 1.46 -6.17 8.24
N ILE A 129 1.66 -4.84 8.31
CA ILE A 129 2.89 -4.17 7.85
C ILE A 129 4.13 -4.73 8.54
N LEU A 130 4.03 -5.01 9.83
CA LEU A 130 5.12 -5.54 10.65
C LEU A 130 5.33 -7.05 10.49
N GLY A 131 4.52 -7.72 9.65
CA GLY A 131 4.62 -9.16 9.41
C GLY A 131 3.84 -10.04 10.40
N PHE A 132 2.87 -9.48 11.12
CA PHE A 132 1.98 -10.20 12.02
C PHE A 132 0.59 -10.45 11.40
N PRO A 133 -0.16 -11.43 11.91
CA PRO A 133 -1.62 -11.46 11.74
C PRO A 133 -2.26 -10.16 12.23
N SER A 134 -3.45 -9.80 11.70
CA SER A 134 -4.16 -8.52 11.95
C SER A 134 -4.41 -8.18 13.43
N THR A 135 -4.17 -9.08 14.38
CA THR A 135 -4.03 -8.75 15.80
C THR A 135 -3.01 -9.68 16.42
N SER A 136 -1.97 -9.11 17.04
CA SER A 136 -0.91 -9.88 17.70
C SER A 136 -0.41 -9.18 18.95
N THR A 137 -0.28 -9.96 20.02
CA THR A 137 0.40 -9.53 21.26
C THR A 137 1.71 -10.30 21.39
N VAL A 138 2.81 -9.57 21.48
CA VAL A 138 4.15 -10.11 21.69
C VAL A 138 4.47 -9.96 23.16
N THR A 139 4.66 -11.10 23.83
CA THR A 139 4.88 -11.19 25.29
C THR A 139 6.29 -11.62 25.65
N SER A 140 7.10 -11.99 24.66
CA SER A 140 8.49 -12.39 24.82
C SER A 140 9.31 -11.96 23.60
N SER A 141 10.63 -11.85 23.80
CA SER A 141 11.55 -11.52 22.73
C SER A 141 11.41 -12.50 21.56
N SER A 142 11.21 -12.00 20.35
CA SER A 142 10.98 -12.82 19.16
C SER A 142 11.44 -12.13 17.89
N THR A 143 11.76 -12.94 16.87
CA THR A 143 11.96 -12.48 15.49
C THR A 143 10.75 -12.90 14.69
N ILE A 144 10.19 -11.95 13.94
CA ILE A 144 9.02 -12.17 13.10
C ILE A 144 9.51 -12.86 11.82
N ASN A 145 8.82 -13.94 11.41
CA ASN A 145 9.22 -14.77 10.27
C ASN A 145 8.68 -14.26 8.91
N HIS A 146 8.07 -13.08 8.91
CA HIS A 146 7.58 -12.42 7.72
C HIS A 146 8.34 -11.11 7.53
N PRO A 147 8.87 -10.85 6.32
CA PRO A 147 9.54 -9.60 6.04
C PRO A 147 8.57 -8.43 6.17
N PHE A 148 9.11 -7.32 6.64
CA PHE A 148 8.43 -6.05 6.71
C PHE A 148 7.85 -5.68 5.34
N ASP A 149 6.58 -5.28 5.29
CA ASP A 149 5.93 -4.83 4.05
C ASP A 149 5.27 -3.45 4.17
N LEU A 150 5.98 -2.41 3.70
CA LEU A 150 5.43 -1.04 3.56
C LEU A 150 4.52 -0.89 2.33
N LYS A 151 4.55 -1.84 1.40
CA LYS A 151 3.92 -1.75 0.09
C LYS A 151 2.84 -2.82 -0.01
N HIS A 152 1.64 -2.51 0.46
CA HIS A 152 0.51 -3.44 0.37
C HIS A 152 0.11 -3.85 -1.06
N ILE A 153 0.63 -3.16 -2.09
CA ILE A 153 0.32 -3.47 -3.49
C ILE A 153 1.58 -4.01 -4.16
N HIS A 154 1.58 -5.32 -4.36
CA HIS A 154 2.65 -6.05 -5.05
C HIS A 154 2.37 -6.28 -6.53
N HIS A 155 1.11 -6.11 -6.94
CA HIS A 155 0.66 -6.32 -8.30
C HIS A 155 -0.57 -5.46 -8.59
N MET A 156 -0.56 -4.83 -9.77
CA MET A 156 -1.74 -4.21 -10.34
C MET A 156 -2.07 -4.92 -11.65
N PHE A 157 -3.32 -5.34 -11.80
CA PHE A 157 -3.84 -5.92 -13.03
C PHE A 157 -4.75 -4.92 -13.74
N VAL A 158 -4.52 -4.73 -15.04
CA VAL A 158 -5.31 -3.78 -15.84
C VAL A 158 -6.08 -4.55 -16.91
N TYR A 159 -7.40 -4.37 -16.87
CA TYR A 159 -8.35 -5.00 -17.77
C TYR A 159 -8.88 -3.93 -18.72
N SER A 160 -8.60 -4.07 -20.02
CA SER A 160 -9.11 -3.16 -21.04
C SER A 160 -9.30 -3.88 -22.36
N ASP A 161 -10.22 -3.35 -23.18
CA ASP A 161 -10.52 -3.77 -24.54
C ASP A 161 -9.52 -3.26 -25.58
N ILE A 162 -8.61 -2.35 -25.20
CA ILE A 162 -7.58 -1.77 -26.08
C ILE A 162 -6.25 -2.55 -26.06
N ILE A 163 -6.21 -3.72 -25.42
CA ILE A 163 -4.99 -4.53 -25.24
C ILE A 163 -5.25 -5.95 -25.75
N GLU A 164 -4.27 -6.54 -26.43
CA GLU A 164 -4.34 -7.94 -26.88
C GLU A 164 -4.46 -8.93 -25.69
N PRO A 165 -5.35 -9.94 -25.76
CA PRO A 165 -5.51 -10.92 -24.70
C PRO A 165 -4.24 -11.73 -24.46
N HIS A 166 -3.86 -11.92 -23.19
CA HIS A 166 -2.85 -12.90 -22.80
C HIS A 166 -3.34 -13.75 -21.62
N ALA A 167 -2.76 -14.94 -21.47
CA ALA A 167 -3.22 -15.93 -20.51
C ALA A 167 -2.73 -15.64 -19.07
N VAL A 168 -3.61 -15.11 -18.22
CA VAL A 168 -3.39 -14.94 -16.77
C VAL A 168 -4.45 -15.64 -15.92
N GLY A 169 -4.98 -16.77 -16.40
CA GLY A 169 -5.98 -17.58 -15.69
C GLY A 169 -7.45 -17.15 -15.90
N THR A 170 -7.69 -15.99 -16.52
CA THR A 170 -8.99 -15.56 -17.08
C THR A 170 -8.78 -14.86 -18.43
N PRO A 171 -9.75 -14.85 -19.36
CA PRO A 171 -9.45 -14.69 -20.79
C PRO A 171 -9.08 -13.27 -21.27
N LYS A 172 -8.99 -12.25 -20.41
CA LYS A 172 -8.62 -10.88 -20.81
C LYS A 172 -7.91 -10.11 -19.69
N CYS A 173 -6.60 -10.22 -19.56
CA CYS A 173 -5.80 -9.30 -18.72
C CYS A 173 -4.33 -9.41 -19.07
N LEU A 174 -3.61 -8.29 -19.23
CA LEU A 174 -2.16 -8.30 -19.25
C LEU A 174 -1.48 -6.92 -19.10
N LEU A 175 -1.53 -6.35 -17.92
CA LEU A 175 -0.35 -5.61 -17.46
C LEU A 175 -0.14 -5.96 -16.01
N SER A 176 0.96 -6.63 -15.70
CA SER A 176 1.48 -6.74 -14.35
C SER A 176 2.51 -5.64 -14.21
N VAL A 177 2.15 -4.60 -13.47
CA VAL A 177 3.13 -3.60 -13.02
C VAL A 177 3.65 -4.12 -11.68
N LEU A 178 4.95 -4.47 -11.65
CA LEU A 178 5.70 -4.79 -10.44
C LEU A 178 6.09 -3.51 -9.69
#